data_AF-A0A9E3V8I2-F1
#
_entry.id   AF-A0A9E3V8I2-F1
#
_cell.length_a   1.000
_cell.length_b   1.000
_cell.length_c   1.000
_cell.angle_alpha   90.00
_cell.angle_beta   90.00
_cell.angle_gamma   90.00
#
_symmetry.space_group_name_H-M   'P 1'
#
loop_
_entity.id
_entity.type
_entity.pdbx_description
1 polymer ?
#
loop_
_entity_poly.entity_id
_entity_poly.type
_entity_poly.pdbx_seq_one_letter_code
_entity_poly.pdbx_strand_id
1 'polypeptide(L)'
;MSLLRRALGVAALALAACSPAPECTAGQSCAADGGFIRLKGTVPAAGATVVPLDTALELQFSQSVQPQTLAVAISPDVALGPAQWNAAQDTVRFTPPMPLAPLTRYAVVASGEGNGGARLMQVQFSFTTRAGVDLSPPVLSQSSPANGASAVPWQAPVTLSFDKPMDEASVAVTISPPLPLGALTWPSKERTLAFAMHQPFDAGVTYRVTVTAAKSLAGTSQAAPQQVEFTTALAPDTTAPTVVGFLPALDDAGLAPSTSPLAADFSEPMGLATQAAVRLQLADGGATGIPCAFALDPARQRVGCTPVGGLAFDTAYQLVVSTTAVDLAGNALAAPALWPFRTVPPPDLTPPTVVSFFPDAGAAAVPGDVVLEVGFSEPMEPLATAAAFFPAAQVRWNDAGTHLWATAPGDFAADAGIAWGFGDGGRDLSGNPLAPQAFGFFVAHRETQRWPADPTSSEAWVLDADGGTVASSTVPAGFSVGLQRDLDGGLGGDRVLRARLVFGVPAGLPPRVLRVVRADFRAAEQRLEGLDPEVQARPVRDGGFDPACVAAPCAVPLDAGFAAVVRGCLERARAAGEPCALQLASLHEDAGEARVVSFLSAGADGGPELEVTVETP
;
A
#
# COMPACT_ATOMS: atom_id res chain seq x y z
N MET A 1 71.41 -31.86 26.44
CA MET A 1 72.53 -31.29 25.65
C MET A 1 72.36 -29.78 25.60
N SER A 2 73.48 -29.04 25.57
CA SER A 2 73.67 -27.63 25.99
C SER A 2 73.96 -27.47 27.50
N LEU A 3 75.13 -27.91 27.99
CA LEU A 3 76.43 -27.20 28.07
C LEU A 3 76.51 -26.28 29.32
N LEU A 4 77.07 -26.76 30.44
CA LEU A 4 78.50 -26.76 30.85
C LEU A 4 79.01 -25.41 31.41
N ARG A 5 79.44 -25.47 32.68
CA ARG A 5 80.38 -24.64 33.50
C ARG A 5 79.72 -24.40 34.86
N ARG A 6 80.18 -24.93 35.99
CA ARG A 6 81.56 -24.95 36.51
C ARG A 6 81.77 -26.17 37.42
N ALA A 7 82.92 -26.83 37.25
CA ALA A 7 83.50 -27.80 38.16
C ALA A 7 84.91 -27.31 38.55
N LEU A 8 85.23 -27.35 39.84
CA LEU A 8 86.56 -27.23 40.48
C LEU A 8 86.30 -27.45 41.99
N GLY A 9 86.95 -28.32 42.75
CA GLY A 9 88.06 -29.26 42.52
C GLY A 9 87.99 -30.39 43.58
N VAL A 10 88.34 -31.60 43.19
CA VAL A 10 89.62 -32.30 43.48
C VAL A 10 89.60 -33.07 44.81
N ALA A 11 89.62 -34.39 44.63
CA ALA A 11 89.83 -35.42 45.63
C ALA A 11 91.24 -35.38 46.23
N ALA A 12 91.36 -35.78 47.50
CA ALA A 12 92.61 -36.22 48.09
C ALA A 12 92.39 -37.59 48.75
N LEU A 13 92.97 -38.60 48.09
CA LEU A 13 93.16 -39.96 48.56
C LEU A 13 94.37 -39.97 49.51
N ALA A 14 94.27 -40.58 50.69
CA ALA A 14 95.43 -40.95 51.49
C ALA A 14 95.17 -42.30 52.16
N LEU A 15 95.63 -43.37 51.50
CA LEU A 15 95.99 -44.64 52.13
C LEU A 15 97.43 -44.50 52.65
N ALA A 16 97.68 -44.79 53.93
CA ALA A 16 98.79 -45.61 54.43
C ALA A 16 98.96 -45.46 55.94
N ALA A 17 98.73 -46.55 56.68
CA ALA A 17 99.70 -47.11 57.64
C ALA A 17 99.09 -48.38 58.26
N CYS A 18 99.56 -49.54 57.80
CA CYS A 18 99.38 -50.81 58.48
C CYS A 18 100.57 -50.96 59.44
N SER A 19 100.33 -50.96 60.75
CA SER A 19 101.30 -51.36 61.77
C SER A 19 101.16 -52.86 62.05
N PRO A 20 102.23 -53.58 62.41
CA PRO A 20 102.18 -55.03 62.60
C PRO A 20 101.46 -55.38 63.91
N ALA A 21 100.72 -56.48 63.87
CA ALA A 21 100.05 -57.07 65.03
C ALA A 21 101.09 -57.54 66.08
N PRO A 22 100.84 -57.36 67.39
CA PRO A 22 101.61 -58.03 68.41
C PRO A 22 101.14 -59.48 68.57
N GLU A 23 102.10 -60.38 68.74
CA GLU A 23 101.88 -61.78 69.10
C GLU A 23 101.15 -61.88 70.45
N CYS A 24 100.09 -62.70 70.53
CA CYS A 24 99.42 -63.03 71.78
C CYS A 24 99.63 -64.51 72.14
N THR A 25 100.31 -64.74 73.26
CA THR A 25 100.41 -66.03 73.97
C THR A 25 99.12 -66.35 74.73
N ALA A 26 98.83 -67.65 74.86
CA ALA A 26 97.60 -68.22 75.39
C ALA A 26 97.30 -67.84 76.86
N GLY A 27 96.04 -67.49 77.16
CA GLY A 27 95.51 -67.55 78.53
C GLY A 27 94.67 -66.40 79.07
N GLN A 28 94.22 -65.42 78.27
CA GLN A 28 93.25 -64.40 78.71
C GLN A 28 92.23 -64.11 77.59
N SER A 29 90.95 -63.99 77.96
CA SER A 29 89.86 -63.67 77.04
C SER A 29 90.07 -62.28 76.43
N CYS A 30 90.40 -62.24 75.14
CA CYS A 30 90.34 -61.03 74.35
C CYS A 30 88.89 -60.50 74.40
N ALA A 31 88.72 -59.24 74.80
CA ALA A 31 87.50 -58.51 74.53
C ALA A 31 87.23 -58.58 73.02
N ALA A 32 86.06 -59.08 72.64
CA ALA A 32 85.63 -59.08 71.26
C ALA A 32 85.74 -57.66 70.71
N ASP A 33 86.30 -57.50 69.51
CA ASP A 33 86.27 -56.27 68.74
C ASP A 33 84.91 -55.58 68.89
N GLY A 34 84.90 -54.35 69.40
CA GLY A 34 83.72 -53.49 69.44
C GLY A 34 83.25 -53.18 68.02
N GLY A 35 82.50 -54.08 67.41
CA GLY A 35 82.05 -53.98 66.03
C GLY A 35 80.88 -52.99 65.86
N PHE A 36 80.90 -52.22 64.77
CA PHE A 36 79.77 -51.37 64.37
C PHE A 36 78.62 -52.18 63.78
N ILE A 37 77.38 -51.82 64.12
CA ILE A 37 76.18 -52.34 63.45
C ILE A 37 75.99 -51.59 62.14
N ARG A 38 75.77 -52.31 61.04
CA ARG A 38 75.52 -51.74 59.71
C ARG A 38 74.12 -52.08 59.23
N LEU A 39 73.53 -51.21 58.43
CA LEU A 39 72.28 -51.49 57.72
C LEU A 39 72.58 -52.36 56.49
N LYS A 40 72.08 -53.60 56.46
CA LYS A 40 72.22 -54.54 55.34
C LYS A 40 71.20 -54.29 54.24
N GLY A 41 69.99 -53.87 54.60
CA GLY A 41 68.90 -53.68 53.65
C GLY A 41 67.73 -52.92 54.26
N THR A 42 66.90 -52.35 53.39
CA THR A 42 65.68 -51.63 53.78
C THR A 42 64.52 -51.99 52.86
N VAL A 43 63.32 -52.03 53.41
CA VAL A 43 62.07 -52.00 52.67
C VAL A 43 61.32 -50.75 53.12
N PRO A 44 60.94 -49.80 52.24
CA PRO A 44 61.35 -49.70 50.84
C PRO A 44 62.88 -49.60 50.67
N ALA A 45 63.39 -50.02 49.50
CA ALA A 45 64.81 -49.88 49.18
C ALA A 45 65.24 -48.40 49.21
N ALA A 46 66.45 -48.13 49.73
CA ALA A 46 67.02 -46.80 49.76
C ALA A 46 67.09 -46.19 48.34
N GLY A 47 66.46 -45.02 48.17
CA GLY A 47 66.36 -44.31 46.89
C GLY A 47 65.18 -44.70 46.00
N ALA A 48 64.29 -45.62 46.43
CA ALA A 48 63.12 -46.00 45.64
C ALA A 48 62.17 -44.82 45.39
N THR A 49 61.60 -44.71 44.18
CA THR A 49 60.81 -43.53 43.75
C THR A 49 59.32 -43.79 43.48
N VAL A 50 58.87 -45.05 43.54
CA VAL A 50 57.47 -45.45 43.25
C VAL A 50 56.98 -46.41 44.35
N VAL A 51 57.16 -46.00 45.60
CA VAL A 51 56.79 -46.83 46.76
C VAL A 51 55.27 -46.85 46.93
N PRO A 52 54.62 -48.04 47.06
CA PRO A 52 53.20 -48.15 47.40
C PRO A 52 52.85 -47.41 48.70
N LEU A 53 51.67 -46.79 48.77
CA LEU A 53 51.28 -45.96 49.91
C LEU A 53 51.06 -46.77 51.20
N ASP A 54 50.85 -48.08 51.10
CA ASP A 54 50.65 -49.04 52.18
C ASP A 54 51.93 -49.80 52.57
N THR A 55 53.10 -49.35 52.09
CA THR A 55 54.37 -50.06 52.33
C THR A 55 54.79 -49.99 53.80
N ALA A 56 55.15 -51.16 54.36
CA ALA A 56 55.80 -51.26 55.66
C ALA A 56 57.28 -50.84 55.60
N LEU A 57 57.80 -50.30 56.71
CA LEU A 57 59.21 -49.93 56.85
C LEU A 57 59.96 -51.07 57.55
N GLU A 58 60.85 -51.75 56.84
CA GLU A 58 61.73 -52.80 57.37
C GLU A 58 63.19 -52.37 57.34
N LEU A 59 63.91 -52.58 58.45
CA LEU A 59 65.33 -52.32 58.57
C LEU A 59 66.03 -53.64 58.93
N GLN A 60 66.98 -54.06 58.09
CA GLN A 60 67.80 -55.25 58.32
C GLN A 60 69.22 -54.84 58.71
N PHE A 61 69.72 -55.36 59.82
CA PHE A 61 71.01 -55.01 60.41
C PHE A 61 72.04 -56.12 60.24
N SER A 62 73.32 -55.78 60.41
CA SER A 62 74.42 -56.74 60.29
C SER A 62 74.52 -57.73 61.45
N GLN A 63 73.94 -57.37 62.60
CA GLN A 63 73.91 -58.12 63.86
C GLN A 63 72.72 -57.63 64.72
N SER A 64 72.45 -58.33 65.83
CA SER A 64 71.33 -58.00 66.73
C SER A 64 71.41 -56.57 67.31
N VAL A 65 70.30 -55.85 67.29
CA VAL A 65 70.12 -54.53 67.92
C VAL A 65 69.22 -54.71 69.16
N GLN A 66 69.54 -54.03 70.27
CA GLN A 66 68.69 -54.05 71.45
C GLN A 66 67.40 -53.26 71.18
N PRO A 67 66.20 -53.89 71.30
CA PRO A 67 64.95 -53.23 70.93
C PRO A 67 64.68 -51.89 71.64
N GLN A 68 65.13 -51.75 72.89
CA GLN A 68 64.90 -50.55 73.71
C GLN A 68 65.79 -49.36 73.35
N THR A 69 66.86 -49.58 72.58
CA THR A 69 67.83 -48.54 72.23
C THR A 69 67.67 -48.05 70.79
N LEU A 70 66.87 -48.74 69.97
CA LEU A 70 66.60 -48.34 68.59
C LEU A 70 65.70 -47.11 68.56
N ALA A 71 66.26 -46.00 68.09
CA ALA A 71 65.52 -44.80 67.74
C ALA A 71 65.36 -44.74 66.21
N VAL A 72 64.13 -44.63 65.72
CA VAL A 72 63.81 -44.43 64.30
C VAL A 72 62.96 -43.17 64.16
N ALA A 73 63.42 -42.24 63.33
CA ALA A 73 62.68 -41.05 62.95
C ALA A 73 62.43 -41.07 61.43
N ILE A 74 61.23 -40.64 61.02
CA ILE A 74 60.84 -40.51 59.62
C ILE A 74 60.33 -39.08 59.40
N SER A 75 60.76 -38.44 58.31
CA SER A 75 60.39 -37.06 57.97
C SER A 75 59.87 -36.99 56.52
N PRO A 76 58.67 -36.44 56.23
CA PRO A 76 57.69 -35.89 57.18
C PRO A 76 57.22 -36.91 58.22
N ASP A 77 56.83 -36.43 59.40
CA ASP A 77 56.48 -37.28 60.54
C ASP A 77 55.30 -38.21 60.20
N VAL A 78 55.48 -39.51 60.46
CA VAL A 78 54.48 -40.56 60.26
C VAL A 78 54.48 -41.48 61.47
N ALA A 79 53.29 -41.84 61.95
CA ALA A 79 53.15 -42.89 62.95
C ALA A 79 53.57 -44.23 62.34
N LEU A 80 54.68 -44.81 62.83
CA LEU A 80 55.23 -46.06 62.29
C LEU A 80 54.54 -47.34 62.82
N GLY A 81 53.68 -47.20 63.84
CA GLY A 81 53.12 -48.35 64.57
C GLY A 81 54.17 -49.03 65.49
N PRO A 82 53.79 -50.12 66.18
CA PRO A 82 54.71 -50.83 67.07
C PRO A 82 55.83 -51.53 66.29
N ALA A 83 57.05 -51.51 66.84
CA ALA A 83 58.20 -52.23 66.29
C ALA A 83 58.01 -53.75 66.41
N GLN A 84 58.05 -54.46 65.28
CA GLN A 84 57.97 -55.91 65.23
C GLN A 84 59.35 -56.50 64.90
N TRP A 85 59.99 -57.11 65.89
CA TRP A 85 61.32 -57.71 65.76
C TRP A 85 61.23 -59.19 65.39
N ASN A 86 62.19 -59.67 64.58
CA ASN A 86 62.40 -61.10 64.39
C ASN A 86 63.12 -61.74 65.60
N ALA A 87 63.16 -63.08 65.65
CA ALA A 87 63.76 -63.81 66.77
C ALA A 87 65.28 -63.53 66.96
N ALA A 88 66.00 -63.23 65.87
CA ALA A 88 67.42 -62.89 65.90
C ALA A 88 67.70 -61.43 66.31
N GLN A 89 66.66 -60.60 66.44
CA GLN A 89 66.73 -59.15 66.72
C GLN A 89 67.63 -58.38 65.74
N ASP A 90 67.82 -58.90 64.53
CA ASP A 90 68.61 -58.26 63.47
C ASP A 90 67.73 -57.64 62.38
N THR A 91 66.40 -57.79 62.47
CA THR A 91 65.43 -57.18 61.55
C THR A 91 64.23 -56.66 62.33
N VAL A 92 63.84 -55.42 62.04
CA VAL A 92 62.65 -54.77 62.61
C VAL A 92 61.71 -54.32 61.49
N ARG A 93 60.42 -54.54 61.68
CA ARG A 93 59.34 -54.08 60.80
C ARG A 93 58.42 -53.10 61.52
N PHE A 94 58.09 -52.02 60.84
CA PHE A 94 57.11 -51.03 61.24
C PHE A 94 55.98 -50.99 60.21
N THR A 95 54.74 -51.06 60.66
CA THR A 95 53.55 -51.00 59.78
C THR A 95 52.75 -49.74 60.13
N PRO A 96 52.86 -48.68 59.31
CA PRO A 96 52.07 -47.47 59.52
C PRO A 96 50.57 -47.79 59.59
N PRO A 97 49.82 -47.26 60.57
CA PRO A 97 48.38 -47.52 60.72
C PRO A 97 47.54 -46.76 59.68
N MET A 98 48.13 -45.78 59.00
CA MET A 98 47.53 -45.05 57.88
C MET A 98 48.47 -45.08 56.66
N PRO A 99 47.94 -45.04 55.42
CA PRO A 99 48.76 -44.94 54.23
C PRO A 99 49.67 -43.71 54.25
N LEU A 100 50.87 -43.86 53.69
CA LEU A 100 51.81 -42.78 53.43
C LEU A 100 51.22 -41.77 52.44
N ALA A 101 51.58 -40.50 52.57
CA ALA A 101 51.14 -39.44 51.67
C ALA A 101 51.69 -39.69 50.25
N PRO A 102 50.90 -39.41 49.18
CA PRO A 102 51.35 -39.60 47.80
C PRO A 102 52.42 -38.58 47.39
N LEU A 103 53.25 -38.93 46.39
CA LEU A 103 54.33 -38.08 45.85
C LEU A 103 55.27 -37.47 46.91
N THR A 104 55.37 -38.11 48.08
CA THR A 104 56.07 -37.57 49.24
C THR A 104 57.40 -38.28 49.40
N ARG A 105 58.48 -37.49 49.51
CA ARG A 105 59.81 -38.03 49.83
C ARG A 105 59.96 -38.14 51.34
N TYR A 106 60.09 -39.38 51.82
CA TYR A 106 60.36 -39.70 53.22
C TYR A 106 61.86 -39.90 53.43
N ALA A 107 62.42 -39.24 54.45
CA ALA A 107 63.77 -39.47 54.95
C ALA A 107 63.68 -40.25 56.27
N VAL A 108 64.37 -41.37 56.37
CA VAL A 108 64.40 -42.22 57.56
C VAL A 108 65.79 -42.15 58.18
N VAL A 109 65.84 -41.93 59.48
CA VAL A 109 67.04 -41.89 60.30
C VAL A 109 66.91 -42.94 61.40
N ALA A 110 67.93 -43.79 61.56
CA ALA A 110 67.96 -44.80 62.61
C ALA A 110 69.30 -44.81 63.38
N SER A 111 69.24 -44.98 64.70
CA SER A 111 70.40 -45.15 65.57
C SER A 111 70.07 -46.10 66.73
N GLY A 112 71.07 -46.72 67.36
CA GLY A 112 70.85 -47.61 68.49
C GLY A 112 72.11 -48.37 68.93
N GLU A 113 71.94 -49.28 69.88
CA GLU A 113 73.02 -50.11 70.44
C GLU A 113 72.67 -51.59 70.35
N GLY A 114 73.69 -52.43 70.16
CA GLY A 114 73.59 -53.88 70.06
C GLY A 114 74.18 -54.57 71.28
N ASN A 115 74.11 -55.89 71.30
CA ASN A 115 74.68 -56.69 72.37
C ASN A 115 76.22 -56.56 72.41
N GLY A 116 76.81 -56.54 73.62
CA GLY A 116 78.27 -56.45 73.78
C GLY A 116 78.89 -55.08 73.49
N GLY A 117 78.10 -54.00 73.44
CA GLY A 117 78.60 -52.62 73.26
C GLY A 117 78.75 -52.17 71.81
N ALA A 118 78.25 -52.97 70.85
CA ALA A 118 78.19 -52.59 69.44
C ALA A 118 77.28 -51.37 69.24
N ARG A 119 77.65 -50.43 68.35
CA ARG A 119 76.85 -49.22 68.07
C ARG A 119 76.37 -49.17 66.62
N LEU A 120 75.09 -48.89 66.43
CA LEU A 120 74.54 -48.40 65.16
C LEU A 120 74.74 -46.88 65.13
N MET A 121 75.82 -46.44 64.47
CA MET A 121 75.98 -45.03 64.13
C MET A 121 74.78 -44.59 63.30
N GLN A 122 74.35 -43.33 63.47
CA GLN A 122 73.18 -42.77 62.80
C GLN A 122 73.25 -43.05 61.28
N VAL A 123 72.33 -43.88 60.80
CA VAL A 123 72.16 -44.18 59.37
C VAL A 123 70.97 -43.40 58.84
N GLN A 124 71.07 -42.95 57.59
CA GLN A 124 69.99 -42.25 56.91
C GLN A 124 69.77 -42.79 55.49
N PHE A 125 68.52 -42.86 55.08
CA PHE A 125 68.12 -43.14 53.70
C PHE A 125 66.81 -42.44 53.37
N SER A 126 66.40 -42.47 52.11
CA SER A 126 65.13 -41.87 51.69
C SER A 126 64.41 -42.72 50.66
N PHE A 127 63.09 -42.59 50.57
CA PHE A 127 62.29 -43.12 49.47
C PHE A 127 61.17 -42.13 49.11
N THR A 128 60.58 -42.26 47.93
CA THR A 128 59.46 -41.45 47.45
C THR A 128 58.29 -42.34 47.11
N THR A 129 57.11 -41.98 47.62
CA THR A 129 55.86 -42.69 47.36
C THR A 129 55.33 -42.39 45.96
N ARG A 130 54.55 -43.34 45.41
CA ARG A 130 53.86 -43.15 44.13
C ARG A 130 52.80 -42.05 44.18
N ALA A 131 52.30 -41.64 43.02
CA ALA A 131 51.10 -40.80 42.93
C ALA A 131 49.88 -41.51 43.54
N GLY A 132 49.02 -40.74 44.23
CA GLY A 132 47.73 -41.21 44.72
C GLY A 132 46.73 -41.37 43.57
N VAL A 133 45.65 -42.11 43.80
CA VAL A 133 44.50 -42.10 42.90
C VAL A 133 43.82 -40.73 42.97
N ASP A 134 43.44 -40.15 41.83
CA ASP A 134 42.66 -38.92 41.81
C ASP A 134 41.24 -39.21 42.33
N LEU A 135 40.94 -38.69 43.52
CA LEU A 135 39.65 -38.84 44.18
C LEU A 135 38.77 -37.60 44.04
N SER A 136 39.13 -36.62 43.22
CA SER A 136 38.23 -35.49 42.95
C SER A 136 36.98 -35.95 42.18
N PRO A 137 35.81 -35.31 42.40
CA PRO A 137 34.59 -35.68 41.67
C PRO A 137 34.77 -35.56 40.15
N PRO A 138 34.15 -36.46 39.34
CA PRO A 138 34.15 -36.32 37.90
C PRO A 138 33.41 -35.06 37.43
N VAL A 139 33.94 -34.40 36.40
CA VAL A 139 33.32 -33.24 35.77
C VAL A 139 33.21 -33.37 34.26
N LEU A 140 32.11 -32.86 33.71
CA LEU A 140 31.91 -32.74 32.28
C LEU A 140 32.84 -31.66 31.72
N SER A 141 33.76 -32.08 30.86
CA SER A 141 34.77 -31.24 30.23
C SER A 141 34.32 -30.67 28.88
N GLN A 142 33.50 -31.42 28.14
CA GLN A 142 33.01 -31.02 26.82
C GLN A 142 31.70 -31.72 26.48
N SER A 143 30.87 -31.08 25.66
CA SER A 143 29.72 -31.70 25.02
C SER A 143 29.68 -31.40 23.51
N SER A 144 29.05 -32.29 22.75
CA SER A 144 28.57 -32.02 21.40
C SER A 144 27.12 -32.47 21.35
N PRO A 145 26.14 -31.60 21.05
CA PRO A 145 26.28 -30.16 20.85
C PRO A 145 26.95 -29.44 22.04
N ALA A 146 27.69 -28.36 21.75
CA ALA A 146 28.35 -27.56 22.79
C ALA A 146 27.31 -26.90 23.70
N ASN A 147 27.66 -26.71 24.98
CA ASN A 147 26.77 -26.01 25.91
C ASN A 147 26.49 -24.58 25.43
N GLY A 148 25.21 -24.23 25.29
CA GLY A 148 24.73 -22.98 24.73
C GLY A 148 24.67 -22.94 23.19
N ALA A 149 24.91 -24.04 22.48
CA ALA A 149 24.85 -24.06 21.02
C ALA A 149 23.44 -23.72 20.50
N SER A 150 23.36 -22.98 19.41
CA SER A 150 22.14 -22.66 18.67
C SER A 150 22.14 -23.32 17.29
N ALA A 151 20.97 -23.40 16.66
CA ALA A 151 20.78 -24.00 15.34
C ALA A 151 21.31 -25.44 15.20
N VAL A 152 21.19 -26.24 16.26
CA VAL A 152 21.62 -27.64 16.26
C VAL A 152 20.77 -28.45 15.27
N PRO A 153 21.38 -29.26 14.38
CA PRO A 153 20.64 -30.14 13.48
C PRO A 153 19.72 -31.11 14.23
N TRP A 154 18.55 -31.41 13.67
CA TRP A 154 17.52 -32.21 14.35
C TRP A 154 17.91 -33.66 14.63
N GLN A 155 18.94 -34.18 13.96
CA GLN A 155 19.48 -35.53 14.20
C GLN A 155 20.92 -35.50 14.73
N ALA A 156 21.35 -34.38 15.33
CA ALA A 156 22.70 -34.28 15.88
C ALA A 156 22.93 -35.36 16.96
N PRO A 157 24.03 -36.15 16.89
CA PRO A 157 24.38 -37.06 17.96
C PRO A 157 24.78 -36.27 19.23
N VAL A 158 24.50 -36.83 20.41
CA VAL A 158 24.91 -36.24 21.69
C VAL A 158 26.11 -36.99 22.24
N THR A 159 27.19 -36.26 22.52
CA THR A 159 28.39 -36.77 23.18
C THR A 159 28.75 -35.92 24.38
N LEU A 160 29.12 -36.56 25.49
CA LEU A 160 29.51 -35.95 26.76
C LEU A 160 30.89 -36.51 27.15
N SER A 161 31.89 -35.64 27.30
CA SER A 161 33.25 -36.03 27.67
C SER A 161 33.59 -35.60 29.09
N PHE A 162 34.02 -36.55 29.91
CA PHE A 162 34.43 -36.33 31.30
C PHE A 162 35.95 -36.11 31.41
N ASP A 163 36.36 -35.43 32.47
CA ASP A 163 37.77 -35.15 32.78
C ASP A 163 38.57 -36.39 33.20
N LYS A 164 37.89 -37.48 33.58
CA LYS A 164 38.48 -38.74 34.04
C LYS A 164 37.68 -39.98 33.60
N PRO A 165 38.28 -41.18 33.67
CA PRO A 165 37.58 -42.44 33.40
C PRO A 165 36.42 -42.69 34.36
N MET A 166 35.29 -43.15 33.82
CA MET A 166 34.01 -43.33 34.48
C MET A 166 33.64 -44.81 34.61
N ASP A 167 32.97 -45.16 35.70
CA ASP A 167 32.26 -46.44 35.82
C ASP A 167 31.00 -46.37 34.94
N GLU A 168 31.06 -46.99 33.77
CA GLU A 168 30.06 -46.90 32.71
C GLU A 168 28.63 -47.25 33.19
N ALA A 169 28.51 -48.24 34.08
CA ALA A 169 27.22 -48.69 34.62
C ALA A 169 26.62 -47.73 35.65
N SER A 170 27.43 -46.82 36.20
CA SER A 170 27.00 -45.83 37.19
C SER A 170 26.38 -44.56 36.57
N VAL A 171 26.59 -44.34 35.27
CA VAL A 171 26.22 -43.08 34.61
C VAL A 171 24.76 -43.11 34.18
N ALA A 172 23.97 -42.18 34.72
CA ALA A 172 22.57 -41.97 34.38
C ALA A 172 22.38 -40.58 33.77
N VAL A 173 21.65 -40.53 32.65
CA VAL A 173 21.40 -39.30 31.89
C VAL A 173 19.91 -39.13 31.62
N THR A 174 19.43 -37.90 31.71
CA THR A 174 18.08 -37.50 31.31
C THR A 174 18.14 -36.32 30.34
N ILE A 175 17.06 -36.11 29.59
CA ILE A 175 16.90 -34.96 28.70
C ILE A 175 15.55 -34.31 28.94
N SER A 176 15.48 -32.97 28.86
CA SER A 176 14.25 -32.17 28.98
C SER A 176 14.17 -31.13 27.85
N PRO A 177 13.05 -31.01 27.12
CA PRO A 177 11.85 -31.88 27.16
C PRO A 177 12.18 -33.37 26.95
N PRO A 178 11.38 -34.29 27.53
CA PRO A 178 11.70 -35.71 27.53
C PRO A 178 11.69 -36.28 26.11
N LEU A 179 12.81 -36.90 25.71
CA LEU A 179 12.96 -37.65 24.47
C LEU A 179 13.46 -39.07 24.77
N PRO A 180 13.06 -40.09 23.99
CA PRO A 180 13.59 -41.44 24.14
C PRO A 180 15.08 -41.47 23.77
N LEU A 181 15.93 -41.67 24.79
CA LEU A 181 17.36 -41.86 24.65
C LEU A 181 17.65 -43.22 24.00
N GLY A 182 18.58 -43.24 23.04
CA GLY A 182 19.14 -44.47 22.52
C GLY A 182 20.14 -45.11 23.49
N ALA A 183 20.72 -46.23 23.07
CA ALA A 183 21.71 -46.95 23.86
C ALA A 183 22.91 -46.03 24.20
N LEU A 184 23.26 -46.01 25.47
CA LEU A 184 24.46 -45.35 25.96
C LEU A 184 25.70 -46.16 25.52
N THR A 185 26.64 -45.49 24.85
CA THR A 185 27.88 -46.11 24.34
C THR A 185 29.11 -45.32 24.80
N TRP A 186 30.25 -45.99 24.91
CA TRP A 186 31.50 -45.40 25.41
C TRP A 186 32.65 -45.48 24.38
N PRO A 187 32.63 -44.64 23.33
CA PRO A 187 33.59 -44.69 22.22
C PRO A 187 35.07 -44.55 22.61
N SER A 188 35.40 -43.90 23.73
CA SER A 188 36.80 -43.64 24.14
C SER A 188 37.31 -44.54 25.28
N LYS A 189 36.65 -45.68 25.55
CA LYS A 189 36.91 -46.54 26.71
C LYS A 189 36.88 -45.71 28.00
N GLU A 190 35.67 -45.46 28.52
CA GLU A 190 35.42 -44.88 29.85
C GLU A 190 35.41 -43.33 29.99
N ARG A 191 35.71 -42.51 28.96
CA ARG A 191 35.73 -41.03 29.14
C ARG A 191 34.66 -40.25 28.38
N THR A 192 34.20 -40.78 27.26
CA THR A 192 33.21 -40.11 26.41
C THR A 192 31.99 -40.99 26.33
N LEU A 193 30.88 -40.49 26.84
CA LEU A 193 29.56 -41.07 26.67
C LEU A 193 28.96 -40.54 25.37
N ALA A 194 28.39 -41.43 24.56
CA ALA A 194 27.68 -41.06 23.34
C ALA A 194 26.33 -41.78 23.27
N PHE A 195 25.30 -41.05 22.83
CA PHE A 195 23.99 -41.60 22.56
C PHE A 195 23.31 -40.82 21.43
N ALA A 196 22.55 -41.55 20.63
CA ALA A 196 21.65 -40.96 19.65
C ALA A 196 20.25 -40.85 20.24
N MET A 197 19.44 -39.92 19.72
CA MET A 197 18.00 -39.91 20.02
C MET A 197 17.30 -40.90 19.09
N HIS A 198 16.32 -41.65 19.60
CA HIS A 198 15.50 -42.55 18.77
C HIS A 198 14.50 -41.79 17.88
N GLN A 199 14.32 -40.50 18.13
CA GLN A 199 13.52 -39.58 17.33
C GLN A 199 14.33 -38.30 17.12
N PRO A 200 14.14 -37.59 15.99
CA PRO A 200 14.72 -36.27 15.81
C PRO A 200 14.29 -35.31 16.93
N PHE A 201 15.13 -34.33 17.24
CA PHE A 201 14.74 -33.21 18.09
C PHE A 201 13.63 -32.39 17.44
N ASP A 202 12.74 -31.86 18.26
CA ASP A 202 11.75 -30.88 17.83
C ASP A 202 12.44 -29.59 17.39
N ALA A 203 11.89 -28.93 16.37
CA ALA A 203 12.49 -27.74 15.77
C ALA A 203 12.33 -26.51 16.68
N GLY A 204 13.41 -25.71 16.83
CA GLY A 204 13.41 -24.49 17.64
C GLY A 204 13.31 -24.70 19.16
N VAL A 205 13.47 -25.92 19.63
CA VAL A 205 13.35 -26.28 21.06
C VAL A 205 14.71 -26.27 21.74
N THR A 206 14.76 -25.69 22.95
CA THR A 206 15.92 -25.79 23.83
C THR A 206 15.87 -27.08 24.63
N TYR A 207 16.82 -27.98 24.38
CA TYR A 207 16.98 -29.21 25.13
C TYR A 207 18.07 -29.07 26.19
N ARG A 208 17.80 -29.63 27.37
CA ARG A 208 18.71 -29.73 28.51
C ARG A 208 19.03 -31.19 28.77
N VAL A 209 20.29 -31.57 28.61
CA VAL A 209 20.81 -32.90 28.94
C VAL A 209 21.42 -32.82 30.33
N THR A 210 21.00 -33.70 31.24
CA THR A 210 21.44 -33.74 32.63
C THR A 210 22.04 -35.10 32.96
N VAL A 211 23.28 -35.12 33.43
CA VAL A 211 23.92 -36.28 34.06
C VAL A 211 23.49 -36.32 35.52
N THR A 212 22.52 -37.17 35.85
CA THR A 212 21.88 -37.22 37.18
C THR A 212 22.67 -38.05 38.19
N ALA A 213 23.40 -39.07 37.72
CA ALA A 213 24.32 -39.85 38.53
C ALA A 213 25.54 -40.23 37.69
N ALA A 214 26.73 -40.22 38.30
CA ALA A 214 27.97 -40.67 37.68
C ALA A 214 29.03 -40.94 38.76
N LYS A 215 29.86 -41.96 38.56
CA LYS A 215 30.98 -42.34 39.44
C LYS A 215 32.24 -42.56 38.61
N SER A 216 33.39 -42.08 39.07
CA SER A 216 34.68 -42.37 38.44
C SER A 216 35.10 -43.82 38.69
N LEU A 217 35.98 -44.38 37.86
CA LEU A 217 36.56 -45.71 38.12
C LEU A 217 37.37 -45.78 39.43
N ALA A 218 37.88 -44.64 39.89
CA ALA A 218 38.54 -44.52 41.19
C ALA A 218 37.57 -44.58 42.39
N GLY A 219 36.25 -44.59 42.12
CA GLY A 219 35.21 -44.78 43.11
C GLY A 219 34.55 -43.51 43.62
N THR A 220 34.88 -42.34 43.08
CA THR A 220 34.32 -41.04 43.51
C THR A 220 33.04 -40.72 42.75
N SER A 221 31.95 -40.43 43.48
CA SER A 221 30.70 -39.94 42.88
C SER A 221 30.79 -38.47 42.43
N GLN A 222 30.04 -38.09 41.40
CA GLN A 222 29.88 -36.69 41.02
C GLN A 222 29.37 -35.84 42.20
N ALA A 223 29.83 -34.59 42.28
CA ALA A 223 29.48 -33.70 43.39
C ALA A 223 28.01 -33.22 43.33
N ALA A 224 27.52 -32.96 42.13
CA ALA A 224 26.15 -32.54 41.83
C ALA A 224 25.80 -32.96 40.40
N PRO A 225 24.51 -33.01 40.02
CA PRO A 225 24.11 -33.21 38.63
C PRO A 225 24.73 -32.16 37.71
N GLN A 226 25.23 -32.60 36.56
CA GLN A 226 25.87 -31.75 35.57
C GLN A 226 25.00 -31.65 34.34
N GLN A 227 24.92 -30.48 33.72
CA GLN A 227 23.98 -30.22 32.64
C GLN A 227 24.60 -29.43 31.50
N VAL A 228 24.11 -29.70 30.29
CA VAL A 228 24.38 -28.91 29.09
C VAL A 228 23.07 -28.61 28.38
N GLU A 229 23.00 -27.46 27.76
CA GLU A 229 21.84 -27.00 27.01
C GLU A 229 22.21 -26.68 25.58
N PHE A 230 21.29 -26.92 24.66
CA PHE A 230 21.42 -26.49 23.27
C PHE A 230 20.04 -26.25 22.66
N THR A 231 19.98 -25.40 21.65
CA THR A 231 18.75 -25.07 20.93
C THR A 231 18.83 -25.58 19.50
N THR A 232 17.81 -26.32 19.08
CA THR A 232 17.74 -26.89 17.73
C THR A 232 17.41 -25.84 16.68
N ALA A 233 17.76 -26.12 15.42
CA ALA A 233 17.38 -25.28 14.30
C ALA A 233 15.86 -25.20 14.17
N LEU A 234 15.35 -24.05 13.71
CA LEU A 234 13.95 -23.89 13.32
C LEU A 234 13.62 -24.78 12.12
N ALA A 235 12.34 -25.12 11.95
CA ALA A 235 11.80 -25.70 10.73
C ALA A 235 12.22 -24.82 9.52
N PRO A 236 12.74 -25.40 8.42
CA PRO A 236 12.82 -24.66 7.17
C PRO A 236 11.43 -24.12 6.88
N ASP A 237 11.37 -22.83 6.58
CA ASP A 237 10.14 -22.28 6.05
C ASP A 237 9.95 -22.83 4.64
N THR A 238 8.81 -23.47 4.41
CA THR A 238 8.44 -24.08 3.13
C THR A 238 7.14 -23.49 2.60
N THR A 239 6.61 -22.47 3.27
CA THR A 239 5.38 -21.79 2.85
C THR A 239 5.75 -20.85 1.72
N ALA A 240 5.09 -21.01 0.58
CA ALA A 240 5.29 -20.07 -0.53
C ALA A 240 4.56 -18.75 -0.24
N PRO A 241 5.14 -17.59 -0.60
CA PRO A 241 4.46 -16.32 -0.49
C PRO A 241 3.24 -16.27 -1.43
N THR A 242 2.31 -15.36 -1.14
CA THR A 242 1.18 -15.01 -2.00
C THR A 242 1.05 -13.50 -2.11
N VAL A 243 0.47 -13.01 -3.22
CA VAL A 243 0.09 -11.60 -3.34
C VAL A 243 -1.31 -11.43 -2.75
N VAL A 244 -1.40 -10.67 -1.65
CA VAL A 244 -2.63 -10.47 -0.87
C VAL A 244 -3.45 -9.26 -1.33
N GLY A 245 -2.84 -8.37 -2.10
CA GLY A 245 -3.53 -7.19 -2.63
C GLY A 245 -2.68 -6.36 -3.58
N PHE A 246 -3.36 -5.47 -4.29
CA PHE A 246 -2.75 -4.45 -5.12
C PHE A 246 -3.27 -3.07 -4.72
N LEU A 247 -2.44 -2.05 -4.92
CA LEU A 247 -2.82 -0.66 -4.64
C LEU A 247 -2.59 0.26 -5.85
N PRO A 248 -3.43 1.29 -6.01
CA PRO A 248 -4.70 1.47 -5.27
C PRO A 248 -5.73 0.38 -5.60
N ALA A 249 -6.71 0.16 -4.73
CA ALA A 249 -7.87 -0.64 -5.10
C ALA A 249 -8.60 0.06 -6.25
N LEU A 250 -8.91 -0.67 -7.31
CA LEU A 250 -9.65 -0.09 -8.44
C LEU A 250 -11.12 0.10 -8.04
N ASP A 251 -11.66 1.27 -8.36
CA ASP A 251 -13.09 1.52 -8.47
C ASP A 251 -13.48 1.58 -9.95
N ASP A 252 -14.79 1.70 -10.22
CA ASP A 252 -15.31 1.79 -11.60
C ASP A 252 -14.87 3.09 -12.31
N ALA A 253 -14.28 4.06 -11.61
CA ALA A 253 -13.86 5.35 -12.17
C ALA A 253 -12.51 5.28 -12.92
N GLY A 254 -11.73 4.21 -12.74
CA GLY A 254 -10.43 4.03 -13.38
C GLY A 254 -9.29 4.77 -12.67
N LEU A 255 -8.04 4.48 -13.06
CA LEU A 255 -6.87 5.02 -12.37
C LEU A 255 -6.47 6.40 -12.93
N ALA A 256 -6.31 7.40 -12.08
CA ALA A 256 -5.70 8.66 -12.52
C ALA A 256 -4.26 8.39 -13.04
N PRO A 257 -3.91 8.78 -14.29
CA PRO A 257 -2.58 8.56 -14.85
C PRO A 257 -1.45 9.38 -14.20
N SER A 258 -1.75 10.14 -13.14
CA SER A 258 -0.76 10.75 -12.27
C SER A 258 0.13 9.69 -11.62
N THR A 259 1.27 10.10 -11.04
CA THR A 259 2.30 9.23 -10.45
C THR A 259 1.85 8.48 -9.17
N SER A 260 0.57 8.16 -9.04
CA SER A 260 0.03 7.39 -7.92
C SER A 260 0.82 6.08 -7.83
N PRO A 261 1.50 5.81 -6.69
CA PRO A 261 2.36 4.66 -6.59
C PRO A 261 1.47 3.41 -6.67
N LEU A 262 1.77 2.58 -7.66
CA LEU A 262 1.19 1.24 -7.75
C LEU A 262 1.91 0.38 -6.70
N ALA A 263 1.24 -0.59 -6.10
CA ALA A 263 1.93 -1.53 -5.23
C ALA A 263 1.33 -2.94 -5.28
N ALA A 264 2.16 -3.92 -4.97
CA ALA A 264 1.76 -5.30 -4.69
C ALA A 264 2.12 -5.64 -3.23
N ASP A 265 1.14 -6.16 -2.50
CA ASP A 265 1.26 -6.58 -1.11
C ASP A 265 1.40 -8.10 -1.02
N PHE A 266 2.31 -8.58 -0.16
CA PHE A 266 2.67 -9.99 -0.01
C PHE A 266 2.26 -10.52 1.37
N SER A 267 1.95 -11.81 1.46
CA SER A 267 1.56 -12.48 2.71
C SER A 267 2.68 -12.57 3.76
N GLU A 268 3.93 -12.38 3.36
CA GLU A 268 5.11 -12.53 4.19
C GLU A 268 6.28 -11.67 3.68
N PRO A 269 7.32 -11.45 4.51
CA PRO A 269 8.51 -10.70 4.10
C PRO A 269 9.23 -11.32 2.90
N MET A 270 9.43 -10.54 1.85
CA MET A 270 10.07 -10.94 0.60
C MET A 270 11.59 -10.68 0.59
N GLY A 271 12.32 -11.44 -0.23
CA GLY A 271 13.72 -11.16 -0.56
C GLY A 271 13.90 -9.87 -1.36
N LEU A 272 15.07 -9.21 -1.25
CA LEU A 272 15.35 -7.95 -1.96
C LEU A 272 15.28 -8.10 -3.49
N ALA A 273 15.61 -9.28 -4.02
CA ALA A 273 15.54 -9.58 -5.45
C ALA A 273 14.10 -9.57 -6.01
N THR A 274 13.08 -9.66 -5.15
CA THR A 274 11.66 -9.65 -5.55
C THR A 274 11.25 -8.38 -6.28
N GLN A 275 11.95 -7.25 -6.05
CA GLN A 275 11.70 -6.02 -6.81
C GLN A 275 11.86 -6.22 -8.32
N ALA A 276 12.83 -7.02 -8.76
CA ALA A 276 13.06 -7.31 -10.18
C ALA A 276 12.02 -8.26 -10.79
N ALA A 277 11.25 -8.95 -9.94
CA ALA A 277 10.17 -9.84 -10.36
C ALA A 277 8.86 -9.09 -10.64
N VAL A 278 8.76 -7.82 -10.22
CA VAL A 278 7.62 -6.93 -10.45
C VAL A 278 7.88 -6.07 -11.69
N ARG A 279 6.90 -5.98 -12.59
CA ARG A 279 7.00 -5.15 -13.80
C ARG A 279 5.66 -4.54 -14.17
N LEU A 280 5.71 -3.34 -14.73
CA LEU A 280 4.57 -2.70 -15.36
C LEU A 280 4.65 -2.88 -16.89
N GLN A 281 3.54 -3.23 -17.51
CA GLN A 281 3.44 -3.43 -18.96
C GLN A 281 2.06 -2.99 -19.48
N LEU A 282 1.92 -2.85 -20.80
CA LEU A 282 0.60 -2.73 -21.41
C LEU A 282 -0.19 -4.03 -21.24
N ALA A 283 -1.51 -3.92 -21.08
CA ALA A 283 -2.38 -5.07 -20.85
C ALA A 283 -2.43 -6.06 -22.04
N ASP A 284 -2.15 -5.58 -23.25
CA ASP A 284 -2.04 -6.40 -24.47
C ASP A 284 -0.69 -7.13 -24.61
N GLY A 285 0.24 -6.89 -23.67
CA GLY A 285 1.60 -7.44 -23.68
C GLY A 285 2.54 -6.78 -24.70
N GLY A 286 2.12 -5.72 -25.40
CA GLY A 286 2.86 -5.11 -26.50
C GLY A 286 4.13 -4.35 -26.06
N ALA A 287 4.04 -3.54 -25.00
CA ALA A 287 5.19 -2.88 -24.37
C ALA A 287 5.48 -3.50 -23.01
N THR A 288 6.56 -4.28 -22.94
CA THR A 288 7.07 -4.84 -21.69
C THR A 288 8.08 -3.88 -21.06
N GLY A 289 7.91 -3.54 -19.77
CA GLY A 289 8.92 -2.80 -19.01
C GLY A 289 8.75 -1.28 -19.02
N ILE A 290 7.51 -0.80 -18.85
CA ILE A 290 7.25 0.62 -18.56
C ILE A 290 8.07 0.98 -17.32
N PRO A 291 9.00 1.95 -17.42
CA PRO A 291 9.94 2.20 -16.34
C PRO A 291 9.23 2.61 -15.05
N CYS A 292 9.55 1.92 -13.97
CA CYS A 292 9.07 2.21 -12.62
C CYS A 292 10.27 2.38 -11.70
N ALA A 293 10.19 3.33 -10.78
CA ALA A 293 11.03 3.32 -9.59
C ALA A 293 10.45 2.30 -8.62
N PHE A 294 11.11 1.14 -8.48
CA PHE A 294 10.68 0.09 -7.57
C PHE A 294 11.28 0.28 -6.17
N ALA A 295 10.44 0.13 -5.16
CA ALA A 295 10.85 0.23 -3.75
C ALA A 295 10.15 -0.85 -2.93
N LEU A 296 10.92 -1.55 -2.11
CA LEU A 296 10.42 -2.53 -1.16
C LEU A 296 10.33 -1.80 0.18
N ASP A 297 9.21 -1.95 0.87
CA ASP A 297 9.01 -1.30 2.15
C ASP A 297 9.92 -1.91 3.25
N PRO A 298 10.10 -1.24 4.41
CA PRO A 298 10.96 -1.75 5.47
C PRO A 298 10.55 -3.11 6.05
N ALA A 299 9.25 -3.45 6.03
CA ALA A 299 8.76 -4.76 6.47
C ALA A 299 8.95 -5.85 5.39
N ARG A 300 9.32 -5.46 4.17
CA ARG A 300 9.52 -6.32 3.00
C ARG A 300 8.25 -7.01 2.50
N GLN A 301 7.08 -6.48 2.82
CA GLN A 301 5.79 -7.05 2.45
C GLN A 301 5.09 -6.26 1.34
N ARG A 302 5.66 -5.14 0.88
CA ARG A 302 5.09 -4.32 -0.18
C ARG A 302 6.16 -3.90 -1.18
N VAL A 303 5.96 -4.22 -2.46
CA VAL A 303 6.74 -3.65 -3.56
C VAL A 303 5.92 -2.54 -4.23
N GLY A 304 6.37 -1.30 -4.08
CA GLY A 304 5.88 -0.15 -4.81
C GLY A 304 6.53 -0.01 -6.19
N CYS A 305 5.77 0.50 -7.15
CA CYS A 305 6.15 0.83 -8.53
C CYS A 305 5.63 2.25 -8.79
N THR A 306 6.54 3.22 -8.85
CA THR A 306 6.20 4.59 -9.24
C THR A 306 6.56 4.79 -10.70
N PRO A 307 5.58 4.88 -11.63
CA PRO A 307 5.86 5.04 -13.05
C PRO A 307 6.67 6.30 -13.35
N VAL A 308 7.75 6.16 -14.11
CA VAL A 308 8.62 7.29 -14.50
C VAL A 308 7.94 8.05 -15.64
N GLY A 309 7.70 9.34 -15.44
CA GLY A 309 7.04 10.19 -16.44
C GLY A 309 5.51 10.08 -16.45
N GLY A 310 4.91 9.36 -15.50
CA GLY A 310 3.47 9.13 -15.43
C GLY A 310 2.98 8.08 -16.43
N LEU A 311 1.68 7.84 -16.43
CA LEU A 311 1.02 6.93 -17.37
C LEU A 311 0.29 7.74 -18.46
N ALA A 312 0.05 7.12 -19.61
CA ALA A 312 -0.81 7.71 -20.64
C ALA A 312 -2.27 7.65 -20.20
N PHE A 313 -3.08 8.63 -20.60
CA PHE A 313 -4.54 8.61 -20.41
C PHE A 313 -5.19 7.54 -21.28
N ASP A 314 -6.37 7.07 -20.86
CA ASP A 314 -7.20 6.07 -21.54
C ASP A 314 -6.43 4.84 -22.05
N THR A 315 -5.47 4.36 -21.25
CA THR A 315 -4.56 3.29 -21.64
C THR A 315 -4.68 2.11 -20.68
N ALA A 316 -4.74 0.89 -21.25
CA ALA A 316 -4.82 -0.34 -20.48
C ALA A 316 -3.42 -0.86 -20.12
N TYR A 317 -3.17 -1.00 -18.82
CA TYR A 317 -1.93 -1.47 -18.22
C TYR A 317 -2.15 -2.73 -17.39
N GLN A 318 -1.06 -3.40 -17.05
CA GLN A 318 -1.05 -4.52 -16.12
C GLN A 318 0.23 -4.50 -15.28
N LEU A 319 0.07 -4.55 -13.96
CA LEU A 319 1.17 -4.84 -13.04
C LEU A 319 1.31 -6.36 -12.93
N VAL A 320 2.51 -6.87 -13.13
CA VAL A 320 2.82 -8.29 -13.12
C VAL A 320 3.83 -8.58 -12.02
N VAL A 321 3.49 -9.52 -11.16
CA VAL A 321 4.43 -10.13 -10.21
C VAL A 321 4.70 -11.54 -10.69
N SER A 322 5.92 -11.80 -11.13
CA SER A 322 6.31 -13.11 -11.67
C SER A 322 6.72 -14.11 -10.58
N THR A 323 6.81 -15.40 -10.95
CA THR A 323 7.22 -16.48 -10.04
C THR A 323 8.69 -16.42 -9.63
N THR A 324 9.50 -15.48 -10.15
CA THR A 324 10.86 -15.25 -9.64
C THR A 324 10.87 -14.40 -8.37
N ALA A 325 9.71 -13.93 -7.91
CA ALA A 325 9.53 -13.33 -6.59
C ALA A 325 9.67 -14.43 -5.53
N VAL A 326 10.61 -14.25 -4.60
CA VAL A 326 10.93 -15.22 -3.54
C VAL A 326 10.91 -14.56 -2.17
N ASP A 327 10.52 -15.33 -1.15
CA ASP A 327 10.59 -14.92 0.25
C ASP A 327 12.05 -14.90 0.78
N LEU A 328 12.22 -14.72 2.10
CA LEU A 328 13.55 -14.77 2.74
C LEU A 328 14.13 -16.19 2.88
N ALA A 329 13.29 -17.22 2.81
CA ALA A 329 13.68 -18.63 2.89
C ALA A 329 13.95 -19.26 1.50
N GLY A 330 13.66 -18.53 0.43
CA GLY A 330 13.83 -18.95 -0.96
C GLY A 330 12.59 -19.61 -1.58
N ASN A 331 11.43 -19.59 -0.91
CA ASN A 331 10.19 -20.09 -1.52
C ASN A 331 9.66 -19.07 -2.53
N ALA A 332 9.32 -19.55 -3.73
CA ALA A 332 8.82 -18.74 -4.82
C ALA A 332 7.29 -18.64 -4.82
N LEU A 333 6.73 -17.57 -5.39
CA LEU A 333 5.29 -17.52 -5.72
C LEU A 333 4.89 -18.75 -6.55
N ALA A 334 3.80 -19.42 -6.17
CA ALA A 334 3.31 -20.60 -6.88
C ALA A 334 2.84 -20.32 -8.31
N ALA A 335 2.34 -19.12 -8.57
CA ALA A 335 1.87 -18.65 -9.87
C ALA A 335 2.10 -17.13 -9.99
N PRO A 336 2.22 -16.58 -11.21
CA PRO A 336 2.32 -15.14 -11.38
C PRO A 336 1.02 -14.44 -10.97
N ALA A 337 1.12 -13.30 -10.29
CA ALA A 337 -0.02 -12.45 -9.97
C ALA A 337 -0.13 -11.32 -11.02
N LEU A 338 -1.34 -11.15 -11.55
CA LEU A 338 -1.64 -10.21 -12.63
C LEU A 338 -2.70 -9.22 -12.15
N TRP A 339 -2.41 -7.93 -12.28
CA TRP A 339 -3.33 -6.87 -11.92
C TRP A 339 -3.56 -5.91 -13.09
N PRO A 340 -4.60 -6.15 -13.90
CA PRO A 340 -4.96 -5.28 -15.01
C PRO A 340 -5.69 -4.02 -14.51
N PHE A 341 -5.42 -2.87 -15.13
CA PHE A 341 -6.12 -1.62 -14.87
C PHE A 341 -6.14 -0.73 -16.12
N ARG A 342 -7.05 0.26 -16.15
CA ARG A 342 -7.10 1.28 -17.20
C ARG A 342 -7.01 2.66 -16.57
N THR A 343 -6.24 3.55 -17.20
CA THR A 343 -6.18 4.95 -16.79
C THR A 343 -7.39 5.73 -17.30
N VAL A 344 -7.80 6.76 -16.57
CA VAL A 344 -8.94 7.60 -16.96
C VAL A 344 -8.68 8.36 -18.28
N PRO A 345 -9.72 8.80 -19.00
CA PRO A 345 -9.59 9.73 -20.12
C PRO A 345 -8.94 11.06 -19.71
N PRO A 346 -8.33 11.81 -20.67
CA PRO A 346 -7.82 13.14 -20.38
C PRO A 346 -8.95 14.06 -19.89
N PRO A 347 -8.67 14.97 -18.93
CA PRO A 347 -9.67 15.94 -18.52
C PRO A 347 -10.06 16.82 -19.71
N ASP A 348 -11.33 17.16 -19.81
CA ASP A 348 -11.78 18.15 -20.77
C ASP A 348 -11.41 19.55 -20.27
N LEU A 349 -10.67 20.28 -21.11
CA LEU A 349 -10.19 21.63 -20.84
C LEU A 349 -10.73 22.65 -21.85
N THR A 350 -11.68 22.24 -22.69
CA THR A 350 -12.26 23.10 -23.72
C THR A 350 -13.35 23.95 -23.09
N PRO A 351 -13.26 25.29 -23.11
CA PRO A 351 -14.35 26.11 -22.59
C PRO A 351 -15.56 26.10 -23.52
N PRO A 352 -16.79 26.12 -22.97
CA PRO A 352 -18.00 26.20 -23.76
C PRO A 352 -18.15 27.57 -24.45
N THR A 353 -18.83 27.58 -25.60
CA THR A 353 -19.15 28.79 -26.37
C THR A 353 -20.64 28.82 -26.73
N VAL A 354 -21.19 30.00 -26.94
CA VAL A 354 -22.54 30.17 -27.49
C VAL A 354 -22.46 30.07 -29.01
N VAL A 355 -23.17 29.10 -29.59
CA VAL A 355 -23.17 28.82 -31.05
C VAL A 355 -24.39 29.40 -31.77
N SER A 356 -25.47 29.64 -31.03
CA SER A 356 -26.68 30.27 -31.55
C SER A 356 -27.43 30.96 -30.43
N PHE A 357 -28.15 32.03 -30.75
CA PHE A 357 -29.00 32.71 -29.80
C PHE A 357 -30.18 33.39 -30.52
N PHE A 358 -31.31 33.52 -29.83
CA PHE A 358 -32.51 34.20 -30.33
C PHE A 358 -33.13 35.03 -29.21
N PRO A 359 -33.59 36.28 -29.47
CA PRO A 359 -33.53 37.02 -30.74
C PRO A 359 -32.12 37.33 -31.23
N ASP A 360 -31.98 37.57 -32.54
CA ASP A 360 -30.72 38.01 -33.14
C ASP A 360 -30.22 39.31 -32.49
N ALA A 361 -28.90 39.50 -32.46
CA ALA A 361 -28.29 40.65 -31.83
C ALA A 361 -28.68 41.94 -32.58
N GLY A 362 -29.26 42.89 -31.86
CA GLY A 362 -29.77 44.13 -32.42
C GLY A 362 -31.15 44.00 -33.09
N ALA A 363 -31.84 42.86 -32.94
CA ALA A 363 -33.20 42.71 -33.49
C ALA A 363 -34.14 43.82 -32.99
N ALA A 364 -34.90 44.38 -33.93
CA ALA A 364 -35.95 45.35 -33.67
C ALA A 364 -37.32 44.65 -33.61
N ALA A 365 -38.31 45.33 -33.02
CA ALA A 365 -39.71 44.91 -33.02
C ALA A 365 -39.97 43.51 -32.39
N VAL A 366 -39.17 43.13 -31.40
CA VAL A 366 -39.33 41.83 -30.72
C VAL A 366 -40.56 41.86 -29.81
N PRO A 367 -41.44 40.84 -29.81
CA PRO A 367 -42.56 40.74 -28.89
C PRO A 367 -42.11 40.78 -27.42
N GLY A 368 -42.87 41.46 -26.55
CA GLY A 368 -42.56 41.55 -25.12
C GLY A 368 -42.59 40.19 -24.40
N ASP A 369 -43.31 39.20 -24.94
CA ASP A 369 -43.45 37.84 -24.42
C ASP A 369 -42.45 36.84 -25.05
N VAL A 370 -41.41 37.34 -25.73
CA VAL A 370 -40.41 36.48 -26.41
C VAL A 370 -39.71 35.53 -25.44
N VAL A 371 -39.53 34.28 -25.88
CA VAL A 371 -38.66 33.30 -25.21
C VAL A 371 -37.26 33.45 -25.77
N LEU A 372 -36.28 33.69 -24.90
CA LEU A 372 -34.88 33.76 -25.31
C LEU A 372 -34.35 32.34 -25.48
N GLU A 373 -33.63 32.09 -26.57
CA GLU A 373 -33.05 30.78 -26.85
C GLU A 373 -31.53 30.89 -26.97
N VAL A 374 -30.81 29.89 -26.47
CA VAL A 374 -29.35 29.81 -26.55
C VAL A 374 -28.93 28.38 -26.85
N GLY A 375 -28.10 28.19 -27.87
CA GLY A 375 -27.37 26.96 -28.16
C GLY A 375 -25.92 27.08 -27.74
N PHE A 376 -25.37 26.03 -27.13
CA PHE A 376 -23.97 25.93 -26.68
C PHE A 376 -23.19 24.90 -27.50
N SER A 377 -21.87 25.05 -27.56
CA SER A 377 -20.97 24.11 -28.24
C SER A 377 -20.90 22.73 -27.58
N GLU A 378 -21.33 22.62 -26.32
CA GLU A 378 -21.26 21.41 -25.51
C GLU A 378 -22.28 21.44 -24.35
N PRO A 379 -22.51 20.30 -23.66
CA PRO A 379 -23.41 20.24 -22.50
C PRO A 379 -22.95 21.13 -21.34
N MET A 380 -23.83 22.03 -20.91
CA MET A 380 -23.57 22.96 -19.82
C MET A 380 -23.96 22.37 -18.47
N GLU A 381 -23.35 22.85 -17.37
CA GLU A 381 -23.91 22.61 -16.04
C GLU A 381 -25.18 23.45 -15.85
N PRO A 382 -26.37 22.83 -15.72
CA PRO A 382 -27.62 23.57 -15.82
C PRO A 382 -27.82 24.62 -14.73
N LEU A 383 -27.43 24.30 -13.48
CA LEU A 383 -27.68 25.17 -12.33
C LEU A 383 -26.75 26.38 -12.31
N ALA A 384 -25.44 26.14 -12.48
CA ALA A 384 -24.46 27.22 -12.55
C ALA A 384 -24.71 28.16 -13.73
N THR A 385 -25.02 27.60 -14.90
CA THR A 385 -25.25 28.40 -16.12
C THR A 385 -26.56 29.18 -16.05
N ALA A 386 -27.61 28.61 -15.44
CA ALA A 386 -28.85 29.33 -15.14
C ALA A 386 -28.61 30.52 -14.18
N ALA A 387 -27.78 30.34 -13.15
CA ALA A 387 -27.48 31.39 -12.19
C ALA A 387 -26.65 32.55 -12.79
N ALA A 388 -25.84 32.26 -13.81
CA ALA A 388 -25.09 33.26 -14.55
C ALA A 388 -25.94 34.01 -15.60
N PHE A 389 -27.14 33.53 -15.93
CA PHE A 389 -28.01 34.15 -16.93
C PHE A 389 -28.60 35.47 -16.41
N PHE A 390 -28.54 36.51 -17.22
CA PHE A 390 -29.17 37.80 -16.92
C PHE A 390 -30.00 38.31 -18.11
N PRO A 391 -31.08 39.08 -17.88
CA PRO A 391 -31.72 39.27 -16.57
C PRO A 391 -32.27 37.94 -16.03
N ALA A 392 -32.49 37.85 -14.71
CA ALA A 392 -32.94 36.62 -14.08
C ALA A 392 -34.25 36.12 -14.73
N ALA A 393 -34.26 34.87 -15.19
CA ALA A 393 -35.34 34.27 -15.96
C ALA A 393 -35.59 32.82 -15.52
N GLN A 394 -36.80 32.31 -15.80
CA GLN A 394 -37.08 30.88 -15.68
C GLN A 394 -36.47 30.17 -16.88
N VAL A 395 -35.59 29.20 -16.63
CA VAL A 395 -34.83 28.51 -17.68
C VAL A 395 -35.18 27.03 -17.75
N ARG A 396 -35.34 26.53 -18.98
CA ARG A 396 -35.50 25.11 -19.30
C ARG A 396 -34.38 24.67 -20.24
N TRP A 397 -33.96 23.42 -20.10
CA TRP A 397 -32.88 22.81 -20.89
C TRP A 397 -33.42 21.67 -21.75
N ASN A 398 -32.73 21.36 -22.85
CA ASN A 398 -32.93 20.09 -23.54
C ASN A 398 -32.23 18.94 -22.79
N ASP A 399 -32.58 17.69 -23.13
CA ASP A 399 -32.00 16.49 -22.48
C ASP A 399 -30.48 16.39 -22.66
N ALA A 400 -29.94 16.95 -23.75
CA ALA A 400 -28.51 16.98 -24.02
C ALA A 400 -27.75 18.06 -23.22
N GLY A 401 -28.45 18.99 -22.55
CA GLY A 401 -27.83 20.12 -21.84
C GLY A 401 -27.15 21.15 -22.75
N THR A 402 -27.38 21.11 -24.06
CA THR A 402 -26.74 21.98 -25.06
C THR A 402 -27.61 23.15 -25.49
N HIS A 403 -28.91 23.17 -25.13
CA HIS A 403 -29.82 24.27 -25.48
C HIS A 403 -30.62 24.72 -24.26
N LEU A 404 -30.72 26.03 -24.08
CA LEU A 404 -31.42 26.71 -23.00
C LEU A 404 -32.52 27.60 -23.60
N TRP A 405 -33.70 27.54 -23.02
CA TRP A 405 -34.76 28.53 -23.26
C TRP A 405 -35.02 29.29 -21.96
N ALA A 406 -34.96 30.62 -22.01
CA ALA A 406 -35.22 31.50 -20.89
C ALA A 406 -36.52 32.30 -21.11
N THR A 407 -37.44 32.21 -20.14
CA THR A 407 -38.68 32.97 -20.11
C THR A 407 -38.59 33.99 -18.98
N ALA A 408 -38.73 35.28 -19.32
CA ALA A 408 -38.73 36.34 -18.32
C ALA A 408 -39.93 36.19 -17.35
N PRO A 409 -39.84 36.66 -16.10
CA PRO A 409 -40.93 36.59 -15.13
C PRO A 409 -42.20 37.36 -15.54
N GLY A 410 -42.11 38.22 -16.55
CA GLY A 410 -43.20 38.95 -17.20
C GLY A 410 -42.69 39.58 -18.49
N ASP A 411 -43.59 40.20 -19.25
CA ASP A 411 -43.27 40.79 -20.54
C ASP A 411 -42.19 41.88 -20.39
N PHE A 412 -41.25 41.90 -21.34
CA PHE A 412 -40.30 42.98 -21.46
C PHE A 412 -41.03 44.30 -21.77
N ALA A 413 -40.57 45.40 -21.17
CA ALA A 413 -41.20 46.70 -21.35
C ALA A 413 -41.12 47.17 -22.82
N ALA A 414 -42.25 47.67 -23.33
CA ALA A 414 -42.31 48.35 -24.63
C ALA A 414 -41.29 49.50 -24.73
N ASP A 415 -40.74 49.72 -25.92
CA ASP A 415 -39.72 50.73 -26.23
C ASP A 415 -38.40 50.60 -25.45
N ALA A 416 -38.16 49.45 -24.80
CA ALA A 416 -36.92 49.21 -24.07
C ALA A 416 -35.90 48.45 -24.93
N GLY A 417 -34.63 48.87 -24.82
CA GLY A 417 -33.49 48.04 -25.20
C GLY A 417 -33.21 47.03 -24.08
N ILE A 418 -33.34 45.74 -24.40
CA ILE A 418 -33.10 44.65 -23.46
C ILE A 418 -31.69 44.12 -23.69
N ALA A 419 -30.86 44.16 -22.64
CA ALA A 419 -29.58 43.47 -22.62
C ALA A 419 -29.71 42.17 -21.83
N TRP A 420 -29.23 41.07 -22.41
CA TRP A 420 -29.33 39.74 -21.83
C TRP A 420 -28.10 38.90 -22.18
N GLY A 421 -27.82 37.84 -21.43
CA GLY A 421 -26.67 36.98 -21.69
C GLY A 421 -26.19 36.26 -20.43
N PHE A 422 -24.87 36.05 -20.35
CA PHE A 422 -24.24 35.30 -19.27
C PHE A 422 -23.15 36.13 -18.62
N GLY A 423 -23.22 36.28 -17.30
CA GLY A 423 -22.16 36.84 -16.48
C GLY A 423 -21.12 35.79 -16.10
N ASP A 424 -20.36 36.07 -15.06
CA ASP A 424 -19.43 35.09 -14.50
C ASP A 424 -20.18 33.91 -13.87
N GLY A 425 -19.61 32.71 -13.99
CA GLY A 425 -20.06 31.51 -13.27
C GLY A 425 -20.76 30.45 -14.11
N GLY A 426 -21.14 30.76 -15.35
CA GLY A 426 -21.57 29.74 -16.31
C GLY A 426 -20.41 28.80 -16.64
N ARG A 427 -20.66 27.49 -16.72
CA ARG A 427 -19.63 26.47 -16.96
C ARG A 427 -20.22 25.19 -17.53
N ASP A 428 -19.38 24.42 -18.20
CA ASP A 428 -19.72 23.07 -18.66
C ASP A 428 -19.77 22.05 -17.51
N LEU A 429 -20.08 20.78 -17.81
CA LEU A 429 -20.08 19.69 -16.84
C LEU A 429 -18.67 19.33 -16.30
N SER A 430 -17.62 19.72 -17.02
CA SER A 430 -16.21 19.52 -16.66
C SER A 430 -15.65 20.67 -15.81
N GLY A 431 -16.43 21.73 -15.62
CA GLY A 431 -16.10 22.92 -14.85
C GLY A 431 -15.40 24.03 -15.64
N ASN A 432 -15.26 23.92 -16.97
CA ASN A 432 -14.64 24.98 -17.78
C ASN A 432 -15.60 26.18 -17.90
N PRO A 433 -15.13 27.42 -17.69
CA PRO A 433 -15.99 28.58 -17.61
C PRO A 433 -16.48 29.04 -19.01
N LEU A 434 -17.76 29.39 -19.10
CA LEU A 434 -18.31 30.15 -20.21
C LEU A 434 -17.84 31.61 -20.10
N ALA A 435 -17.30 32.15 -21.20
CA ALA A 435 -16.91 33.56 -21.24
C ALA A 435 -18.14 34.48 -21.05
N PRO A 436 -18.06 35.52 -20.19
CA PRO A 436 -19.15 36.48 -20.06
C PRO A 436 -19.46 37.16 -21.38
N GLN A 437 -20.73 37.24 -21.72
CA GLN A 437 -21.19 37.81 -22.98
C GLN A 437 -22.61 38.37 -22.84
N ALA A 438 -22.87 39.43 -23.59
CA ALA A 438 -24.16 40.12 -23.60
C ALA A 438 -24.62 40.33 -25.04
N PHE A 439 -25.91 40.09 -25.25
CA PHE A 439 -26.67 40.35 -26.46
C PHE A 439 -27.73 41.41 -26.14
N GLY A 440 -28.35 41.98 -27.17
CA GLY A 440 -29.48 42.88 -26.94
C GLY A 440 -30.44 42.96 -28.10
N PHE A 441 -31.68 43.35 -27.81
CA PHE A 441 -32.76 43.57 -28.77
C PHE A 441 -33.68 44.71 -28.29
N PHE A 442 -34.56 45.19 -29.17
CA PHE A 442 -35.56 46.21 -28.84
C PHE A 442 -36.98 45.64 -28.87
N VAL A 443 -37.75 45.93 -27.83
CA VAL A 443 -39.14 45.47 -27.67
C VAL A 443 -40.09 46.36 -28.44
N ALA A 444 -41.00 45.75 -29.21
CA ALA A 444 -42.05 46.47 -29.92
C ALA A 444 -43.00 47.20 -28.95
N HIS A 445 -43.42 48.42 -29.31
CA HIS A 445 -44.46 49.12 -28.58
C HIS A 445 -45.84 48.65 -28.99
N ARG A 446 -46.60 48.06 -28.06
CA ARG A 446 -48.01 47.67 -28.27
C ARG A 446 -48.96 48.64 -27.58
N GLU A 447 -49.58 49.53 -28.35
CA GLU A 447 -50.67 50.36 -27.85
C GLU A 447 -52.02 49.77 -28.29
N THR A 448 -52.79 49.20 -27.36
CA THR A 448 -54.14 48.67 -27.65
C THR A 448 -55.19 49.67 -27.19
N GLN A 449 -55.76 50.46 -28.11
CA GLN A 449 -56.81 51.42 -27.80
C GLN A 449 -58.19 50.76 -28.03
N ARG A 450 -58.96 50.59 -26.95
CA ARG A 450 -60.35 50.08 -27.00
C ARG A 450 -61.33 51.24 -26.93
N TRP A 451 -62.19 51.39 -27.93
CA TRP A 451 -63.29 52.37 -27.90
C TRP A 451 -64.61 51.70 -27.47
N PRO A 452 -65.38 52.30 -26.53
CA PRO A 452 -66.71 51.82 -26.21
C PRO A 452 -67.69 52.09 -27.37
N ALA A 453 -68.64 51.17 -27.56
CA ALA A 453 -69.67 51.28 -28.59
C ALA A 453 -70.68 52.39 -28.24
N ASP A 454 -70.79 53.41 -29.08
CA ASP A 454 -71.80 54.47 -28.97
C ASP A 454 -72.79 54.38 -30.15
N PRO A 455 -74.10 54.21 -29.90
CA PRO A 455 -75.04 53.78 -30.93
C PRO A 455 -75.68 54.89 -31.81
N THR A 456 -75.31 56.17 -31.73
CA THR A 456 -76.06 57.23 -32.46
C THR A 456 -75.20 58.31 -33.14
N SER A 457 -74.62 58.01 -34.30
CA SER A 457 -74.17 59.01 -35.29
C SER A 457 -73.74 58.33 -36.60
N SER A 458 -73.98 59.02 -37.72
CA SER A 458 -73.61 58.60 -39.07
C SER A 458 -72.57 59.57 -39.65
N GLU A 459 -71.28 59.28 -39.49
CA GLU A 459 -70.18 59.89 -40.27
C GLU A 459 -68.86 59.09 -40.10
N ALA A 460 -67.96 59.24 -41.08
CA ALA A 460 -66.79 58.38 -41.32
C ALA A 460 -65.60 58.66 -40.38
N TRP A 461 -64.80 57.63 -40.11
CA TRP A 461 -63.57 57.69 -39.31
C TRP A 461 -62.41 58.28 -40.12
N VAL A 462 -61.70 59.28 -39.58
CA VAL A 462 -60.41 59.77 -40.10
C VAL A 462 -59.38 59.67 -38.98
N LEU A 463 -58.21 59.08 -39.27
CA LEU A 463 -57.04 59.04 -38.40
C LEU A 463 -56.16 60.26 -38.70
N ASP A 464 -56.03 61.20 -37.77
CA ASP A 464 -55.00 62.26 -37.86
C ASP A 464 -53.72 61.80 -37.15
N ALA A 465 -52.56 62.16 -37.71
CA ALA A 465 -51.24 61.72 -37.29
C ALA A 465 -50.78 62.23 -35.90
N ASP A 466 -51.50 63.17 -35.29
CA ASP A 466 -50.99 63.96 -34.15
C ASP A 466 -51.73 63.74 -32.80
N GLY A 467 -52.46 62.64 -32.64
CA GLY A 467 -52.80 62.13 -31.29
C GLY A 467 -53.85 62.89 -30.46
N GLY A 468 -54.86 63.54 -31.06
CA GLY A 468 -55.89 64.28 -30.31
C GLY A 468 -57.34 64.01 -30.73
N THR A 469 -58.10 63.33 -29.86
CA THR A 469 -59.58 63.13 -29.84
C THR A 469 -60.25 62.28 -30.94
N VAL A 470 -61.12 61.35 -30.50
CA VAL A 470 -61.93 60.45 -31.34
C VAL A 470 -63.41 60.63 -31.01
N ALA A 471 -64.25 60.79 -32.04
CA ALA A 471 -65.71 60.77 -31.93
C ALA A 471 -66.28 59.60 -32.74
N SER A 472 -67.41 59.05 -32.27
CA SER A 472 -67.93 57.70 -32.48
C SER A 472 -68.79 57.47 -33.74
N SER A 473 -68.92 56.20 -34.18
CA SER A 473 -70.11 55.61 -34.84
C SER A 473 -70.21 54.07 -34.66
N THR A 474 -71.35 53.48 -35.03
CA THR A 474 -72.04 52.32 -34.42
C THR A 474 -71.35 50.94 -34.55
N VAL A 475 -71.12 50.28 -33.41
CA VAL A 475 -70.77 48.85 -33.32
C VAL A 475 -72.04 48.05 -32.91
N PRO A 476 -72.35 46.88 -33.52
CA PRO A 476 -73.50 46.07 -33.10
C PRO A 476 -73.43 45.72 -31.61
N ALA A 477 -74.57 45.73 -30.91
CA ALA A 477 -74.61 45.45 -29.47
C ALA A 477 -73.94 44.10 -29.13
N GLY A 478 -72.89 44.15 -28.30
CA GLY A 478 -72.10 42.99 -27.89
C GLY A 478 -70.73 42.86 -28.59
N PHE A 479 -70.43 43.65 -29.62
CA PHE A 479 -69.14 43.62 -30.31
C PHE A 479 -68.24 44.78 -29.87
N SER A 480 -66.93 44.60 -29.94
CA SER A 480 -65.93 45.65 -29.70
C SER A 480 -64.95 45.73 -30.86
N VAL A 481 -64.52 46.94 -31.20
CA VAL A 481 -63.44 47.19 -32.17
C VAL A 481 -62.27 47.81 -31.41
N GLY A 482 -61.12 47.16 -31.45
CA GLY A 482 -59.86 47.68 -30.93
C GLY A 482 -58.91 47.99 -32.07
N LEU A 483 -58.11 49.05 -31.91
CA LEU A 483 -56.97 49.34 -32.77
C LEU A 483 -55.71 49.04 -31.98
N GLN A 484 -54.88 48.14 -32.48
CA GLN A 484 -53.60 47.79 -31.86
C GLN A 484 -52.49 48.33 -32.76
N ARG A 485 -51.68 49.25 -32.23
CA ARG A 485 -50.52 49.84 -32.91
C ARG A 485 -49.26 49.13 -32.44
N ASP A 486 -48.51 48.58 -33.38
CA ASP A 486 -47.12 48.17 -33.17
C ASP A 486 -46.22 49.25 -33.80
N LEU A 487 -45.43 49.95 -32.97
CA LEU A 487 -44.43 50.92 -33.45
C LEU A 487 -43.04 50.27 -33.46
N ASP A 488 -42.41 50.27 -34.62
CA ASP A 488 -41.02 49.78 -34.77
C ASP A 488 -40.04 50.87 -34.32
N GLY A 489 -39.45 50.69 -33.14
CA GLY A 489 -38.42 51.58 -32.58
C GLY A 489 -37.03 51.34 -33.19
N GLY A 490 -36.85 51.61 -34.49
CA GLY A 490 -35.53 51.56 -35.14
C GLY A 490 -34.77 52.89 -35.06
N LEU A 491 -33.46 52.85 -34.76
CA LEU A 491 -32.55 53.99 -34.89
C LEU A 491 -32.22 54.23 -36.37
N GLY A 492 -33.16 54.80 -37.11
CA GLY A 492 -32.93 55.22 -38.49
C GLY A 492 -34.21 55.39 -39.28
N GLY A 493 -34.80 56.60 -39.21
CA GLY A 493 -35.68 57.17 -40.24
C GLY A 493 -37.07 56.54 -40.46
N ASP A 494 -37.17 55.23 -40.61
CA ASP A 494 -38.40 54.55 -40.98
C ASP A 494 -39.04 53.91 -39.75
N ARG A 495 -40.07 54.58 -39.23
CA ARG A 495 -41.00 54.00 -38.26
C ARG A 495 -42.10 53.30 -39.03
N VAL A 496 -41.99 51.98 -39.18
CA VAL A 496 -43.10 51.19 -39.72
C VAL A 496 -44.21 51.14 -38.68
N LEU A 497 -45.42 51.54 -39.10
CA LEU A 497 -46.64 51.51 -38.28
C LEU A 497 -47.48 50.29 -38.70
N ARG A 498 -47.55 49.26 -37.86
CA ARG A 498 -48.51 48.17 -38.08
C ARG A 498 -49.75 48.40 -37.23
N ALA A 499 -50.90 48.49 -37.89
CA ALA A 499 -52.20 48.60 -37.22
C ALA A 499 -53.00 47.31 -37.40
N ARG A 500 -53.34 46.63 -36.30
CA ARG A 500 -54.25 45.49 -36.29
C ARG A 500 -55.63 45.94 -35.79
N LEU A 501 -56.67 45.63 -36.56
CA LEU A 501 -58.07 45.80 -36.15
C LEU A 501 -58.56 44.49 -35.52
N VAL A 502 -58.96 44.54 -34.25
CA VAL A 502 -59.44 43.37 -33.51
C VAL A 502 -60.94 43.50 -33.26
N PHE A 503 -61.71 42.48 -33.64
CA PHE A 503 -63.16 42.42 -33.46
C PHE A 503 -63.53 41.38 -32.39
N GLY A 504 -64.08 41.83 -31.26
CA GLY A 504 -64.59 40.93 -30.21
C GLY A 504 -66.00 40.43 -30.54
N VAL A 505 -66.24 39.12 -30.49
CA VAL A 505 -67.56 38.49 -30.70
C VAL A 505 -68.03 37.83 -29.39
N PRO A 506 -69.29 38.04 -28.93
CA PRO A 506 -69.81 37.35 -27.75
C PRO A 506 -69.82 35.82 -27.94
N ALA A 507 -69.48 35.08 -26.87
CA ALA A 507 -69.59 33.62 -26.86
C ALA A 507 -71.05 33.18 -27.10
N GLY A 508 -71.28 32.31 -28.10
CA GLY A 508 -72.57 31.66 -28.36
C GLY A 508 -73.30 32.06 -29.65
N LEU A 509 -72.74 32.91 -30.52
CA LEU A 509 -73.32 33.22 -31.84
C LEU A 509 -72.79 32.27 -32.94
N PRO A 510 -73.63 31.79 -33.88
CA PRO A 510 -73.17 30.93 -34.99
C PRO A 510 -72.28 31.72 -35.97
N PRO A 511 -71.29 31.06 -36.62
CA PRO A 511 -70.31 31.73 -37.46
C PRO A 511 -70.97 32.30 -38.71
N ARG A 512 -71.23 33.61 -38.71
CA ARG A 512 -71.53 34.36 -39.94
C ARG A 512 -70.25 35.05 -40.39
N VAL A 513 -69.91 34.87 -41.66
CA VAL A 513 -68.76 35.49 -42.32
C VAL A 513 -68.87 37.01 -42.17
N LEU A 514 -67.95 37.62 -41.42
CA LEU A 514 -67.74 39.06 -41.44
C LEU A 514 -67.11 39.42 -42.79
N ARG A 515 -67.80 40.23 -43.59
CA ARG A 515 -67.27 40.77 -44.84
C ARG A 515 -66.82 42.20 -44.55
N VAL A 516 -65.51 42.46 -44.55
CA VAL A 516 -64.96 43.82 -44.52
C VAL A 516 -65.22 44.43 -45.90
N VAL A 517 -66.07 45.45 -45.99
CA VAL A 517 -66.57 45.95 -47.29
C VAL A 517 -65.71 47.10 -47.86
N ARG A 518 -64.82 47.72 -47.06
CA ARG A 518 -63.80 48.67 -47.51
C ARG A 518 -62.89 49.08 -46.34
N ALA A 519 -61.58 49.14 -46.55
CA ALA A 519 -60.66 49.94 -45.76
C ALA A 519 -60.09 50.99 -46.73
N ASP A 520 -60.32 52.28 -46.48
CA ASP A 520 -59.95 53.36 -47.38
C ASP A 520 -58.77 54.13 -46.75
N PHE A 521 -57.55 53.89 -47.22
CA PHE A 521 -56.32 54.54 -46.73
C PHE A 521 -55.92 55.78 -47.56
N ARG A 522 -56.83 56.34 -48.38
CA ARG A 522 -56.56 57.43 -49.34
C ARG A 522 -56.28 58.83 -48.77
N ALA A 523 -56.08 58.98 -47.46
CA ALA A 523 -55.80 60.29 -46.86
C ALA A 523 -54.30 60.57 -46.66
N ALA A 524 -53.41 59.58 -46.78
CA ALA A 524 -51.97 59.76 -46.57
C ALA A 524 -51.16 60.06 -47.85
N GLU A 525 -51.68 59.76 -49.05
CA GLU A 525 -50.92 59.83 -50.31
C GLU A 525 -51.02 61.16 -51.08
N GLN A 526 -51.90 62.09 -50.70
CA GLN A 526 -52.09 63.35 -51.47
C GLN A 526 -51.14 64.49 -51.06
N ARG A 527 -49.89 64.20 -50.69
CA ARG A 527 -48.91 65.28 -50.41
C ARG A 527 -47.45 65.00 -50.75
N LEU A 528 -47.17 64.05 -51.62
CA LEU A 528 -45.82 63.81 -52.16
C LEU A 528 -45.82 63.64 -53.69
N GLU A 529 -46.54 64.50 -54.41
CA GLU A 529 -46.27 64.74 -55.83
C GLU A 529 -45.13 65.75 -55.97
N GLY A 530 -43.93 65.22 -56.20
CA GLY A 530 -42.79 66.00 -56.59
C GLY A 530 -41.53 65.21 -56.37
N LEU A 531 -41.13 64.42 -57.37
CA LEU A 531 -39.75 64.22 -57.85
C LEU A 531 -39.75 63.09 -58.90
N ASP A 532 -39.10 63.35 -60.04
CA ASP A 532 -38.90 62.45 -61.18
C ASP A 532 -38.26 61.10 -60.78
N PRO A 533 -38.62 59.97 -61.43
CA PRO A 533 -37.97 58.70 -61.21
C PRO A 533 -36.80 58.51 -62.19
N GLU A 534 -35.56 58.57 -61.68
CA GLU A 534 -34.40 58.00 -62.37
C GLU A 534 -33.74 56.97 -61.46
N VAL A 535 -34.05 55.68 -61.67
CA VAL A 535 -33.33 54.57 -61.04
C VAL A 535 -32.81 53.64 -62.14
N GLN A 536 -31.49 53.62 -62.27
CA GLN A 536 -30.76 52.52 -62.90
C GLN A 536 -30.62 51.38 -61.88
N ALA A 537 -30.92 50.15 -62.29
CA ALA A 537 -30.43 48.96 -61.61
C ALA A 537 -29.87 47.96 -62.64
N ARG A 538 -28.68 47.43 -62.37
CA ARG A 538 -28.11 46.25 -63.01
C ARG A 538 -27.50 45.31 -61.95
N PRO A 539 -27.36 44.00 -62.28
CA PRO A 539 -27.66 42.88 -61.38
C PRO A 539 -26.44 42.01 -61.06
N VAL A 540 -26.50 41.19 -60.01
CA VAL A 540 -25.70 39.95 -59.81
C VAL A 540 -26.49 39.09 -58.77
N ARG A 541 -27.11 37.92 -59.04
CA ARG A 541 -26.58 36.55 -59.33
C ARG A 541 -25.46 36.15 -58.36
N ASP A 542 -25.30 34.98 -57.75
CA ASP A 542 -25.77 33.59 -57.85
C ASP A 542 -25.56 32.99 -56.41
N GLY A 543 -26.09 31.85 -55.95
CA GLY A 543 -26.86 30.78 -56.57
C GLY A 543 -26.98 29.55 -55.65
N GLY A 544 -27.80 28.58 -56.10
CA GLY A 544 -27.86 27.14 -55.75
C GLY A 544 -28.54 26.74 -54.42
N PHE A 545 -29.38 25.70 -54.32
CA PHE A 545 -29.91 24.72 -55.28
C PHE A 545 -31.17 23.98 -54.73
N ASP A 546 -32.06 23.58 -55.67
CA ASP A 546 -33.21 22.61 -55.77
C ASP A 546 -33.49 21.57 -54.62
N PRO A 547 -34.74 21.06 -54.37
CA PRO A 547 -35.63 20.40 -55.36
C PRO A 547 -37.15 20.57 -55.12
N ALA A 548 -37.83 21.39 -55.93
CA ALA A 548 -39.30 21.36 -56.03
C ALA A 548 -39.76 21.77 -57.43
N CYS A 549 -39.66 20.85 -58.38
CA CYS A 549 -40.24 21.02 -59.70
C CYS A 549 -41.57 20.24 -59.76
N VAL A 550 -42.70 20.94 -59.61
CA VAL A 550 -43.92 20.66 -60.39
C VAL A 550 -44.60 21.99 -60.74
N ALA A 551 -44.37 22.41 -61.99
CA ALA A 551 -45.21 23.24 -62.86
C ALA A 551 -45.50 24.72 -62.53
N ALA A 552 -45.46 25.52 -63.61
CA ALA A 552 -45.74 26.96 -63.72
C ALA A 552 -47.18 27.37 -63.28
N PRO A 553 -47.52 28.67 -63.22
CA PRO A 553 -48.48 29.22 -62.27
C PRO A 553 -49.92 28.81 -62.58
N CYS A 554 -50.57 28.13 -61.64
CA CYS A 554 -52.02 27.93 -61.68
C CYS A 554 -52.71 29.19 -61.16
N ALA A 555 -53.08 30.10 -62.06
CA ALA A 555 -54.23 30.97 -61.83
C ALA A 555 -55.49 30.10 -61.77
N VAL A 556 -56.11 29.98 -60.60
CA VAL A 556 -57.39 29.27 -60.43
C VAL A 556 -58.52 30.30 -60.46
N PRO A 557 -59.52 30.20 -61.36
CA PRO A 557 -60.71 31.02 -61.31
C PRO A 557 -61.54 30.70 -60.05
N LEU A 558 -62.15 31.73 -59.46
CA LEU A 558 -63.06 31.59 -58.32
C LEU A 558 -64.38 30.91 -58.75
N ASP A 559 -64.44 29.58 -58.73
CA ASP A 559 -65.69 28.81 -58.76
C ASP A 559 -65.68 27.63 -57.76
N ALA A 560 -66.73 26.80 -57.79
CA ALA A 560 -67.27 25.95 -56.70
C ALA A 560 -66.28 25.02 -55.96
N GLY A 561 -65.04 24.86 -56.42
CA GLY A 561 -63.97 24.14 -55.72
C GLY A 561 -63.45 24.83 -54.46
N PHE A 562 -63.43 26.17 -54.39
CA PHE A 562 -62.89 26.91 -53.23
C PHE A 562 -63.65 26.64 -51.93
N ALA A 563 -64.99 26.52 -52.03
CA ALA A 563 -65.85 26.23 -50.89
C ALA A 563 -65.64 24.80 -50.32
N ALA A 564 -65.18 23.85 -51.14
CA ALA A 564 -64.87 22.49 -50.70
C ALA A 564 -63.53 22.41 -49.95
N VAL A 565 -62.54 23.20 -50.37
CA VAL A 565 -61.21 23.28 -49.73
C VAL A 565 -61.29 23.91 -48.33
N VAL A 566 -62.03 25.01 -48.21
CA VAL A 566 -62.24 25.69 -46.91
C VAL A 566 -63.04 24.79 -45.94
N ARG A 567 -64.06 24.08 -46.44
CA ARG A 567 -64.86 23.15 -45.64
C ARG A 567 -64.03 21.97 -45.12
N GLY A 568 -63.16 21.40 -45.96
CA GLY A 568 -62.25 20.32 -45.55
C GLY A 568 -61.15 20.76 -44.56
N CYS A 569 -60.68 22.01 -44.61
CA CYS A 569 -59.74 22.55 -43.60
C CYS A 569 -60.43 22.68 -42.23
N LEU A 570 -61.64 23.26 -42.21
CA LEU A 570 -62.41 23.49 -40.98
C LEU A 570 -62.88 22.19 -40.31
N GLU A 571 -63.21 21.15 -41.08
CA GLU A 571 -63.56 19.83 -40.54
C GLU A 571 -62.35 19.12 -39.91
N ARG A 572 -61.15 19.29 -40.46
CA ARG A 572 -59.90 18.74 -39.88
C ARG A 572 -59.45 19.48 -38.62
N ALA A 573 -59.53 20.81 -38.60
CA ALA A 573 -59.24 21.61 -37.40
C ALA A 573 -60.17 21.25 -36.23
N ARG A 574 -61.45 20.95 -36.52
CA ARG A 574 -62.42 20.48 -35.51
C ARG A 574 -62.16 19.06 -34.99
N ALA A 575 -61.59 18.18 -35.80
CA ALA A 575 -61.36 16.78 -35.43
C ALA A 575 -60.04 16.56 -34.69
N ALA A 576 -59.00 17.36 -34.98
CA ALA A 576 -57.64 17.15 -34.49
C ALA A 576 -57.14 18.20 -33.47
N GLY A 577 -57.86 19.31 -33.27
CA GLY A 577 -57.46 20.35 -32.30
C GLY A 577 -56.23 21.18 -32.70
N GLU A 578 -55.80 21.12 -33.97
CA GLU A 578 -54.72 21.95 -34.51
C GLU A 578 -55.26 23.13 -35.34
N PRO A 579 -54.60 24.31 -35.33
CA PRO A 579 -55.03 25.48 -36.08
C PRO A 579 -54.84 25.30 -37.60
N CYS A 580 -55.89 25.56 -38.40
CA CYS A 580 -55.78 25.62 -39.86
C CYS A 580 -55.31 27.02 -40.29
N ALA A 581 -54.08 27.15 -40.80
CA ALA A 581 -53.61 28.37 -41.47
C ALA A 581 -53.79 28.23 -42.99
N LEU A 582 -54.59 29.11 -43.60
CA LEU A 582 -54.75 29.23 -45.05
C LEU A 582 -54.18 30.56 -45.49
N GLN A 583 -53.03 30.54 -46.18
CA GLN A 583 -52.39 31.75 -46.68
C GLN A 583 -52.98 32.11 -48.05
N LEU A 584 -53.72 33.21 -48.11
CA LEU A 584 -54.18 33.81 -49.37
C LEU A 584 -53.24 34.97 -49.71
N ALA A 585 -52.33 34.73 -50.65
CA ALA A 585 -51.51 35.80 -51.22
C ALA A 585 -52.24 36.39 -52.43
N SER A 586 -52.57 37.69 -52.40
CA SER A 586 -52.74 38.45 -53.64
C SER A 586 -51.39 39.06 -53.98
N LEU A 587 -50.71 38.55 -55.01
CA LEU A 587 -49.53 39.20 -55.57
C LEU A 587 -50.03 40.33 -56.49
N HIS A 588 -49.82 41.57 -56.06
CA HIS A 588 -49.59 42.69 -56.98
C HIS A 588 -48.17 43.17 -56.69
N GLU A 589 -47.25 42.81 -57.59
CA GLU A 589 -45.94 43.45 -57.69
C GLU A 589 -46.14 44.72 -58.52
N ASP A 590 -46.29 45.86 -57.86
CA ASP A 590 -45.81 47.15 -58.35
C ASP A 590 -45.83 48.17 -57.18
N ALA A 591 -44.70 48.86 -57.01
CA ALA A 591 -44.43 50.05 -56.19
C ALA A 591 -45.31 50.36 -54.95
N GLY A 592 -44.76 50.14 -53.75
CA GLY A 592 -45.07 50.96 -52.56
C GLY A 592 -46.41 50.75 -51.83
N GLU A 593 -47.23 49.76 -52.19
CA GLU A 593 -48.55 49.55 -51.57
C GLU A 593 -48.56 48.56 -50.39
N ALA A 594 -49.45 48.83 -49.44
CA ALA A 594 -49.65 48.07 -48.22
C ALA A 594 -50.06 46.61 -48.48
N ARG A 595 -49.35 45.66 -47.86
CA ARG A 595 -49.65 44.23 -47.93
C ARG A 595 -50.74 43.87 -46.93
N VAL A 596 -51.95 43.55 -47.43
CA VAL A 596 -53.02 43.02 -46.57
C VAL A 596 -52.99 41.50 -46.59
N VAL A 597 -52.64 40.89 -45.45
CA VAL A 597 -52.72 39.45 -45.26
C VAL A 597 -53.66 39.15 -44.11
N SER A 598 -54.62 38.26 -44.35
CA SER A 598 -55.67 37.93 -43.38
C SER A 598 -55.59 36.47 -42.97
N PHE A 599 -55.71 36.22 -41.67
CA PHE A 599 -55.69 34.91 -41.05
C PHE A 599 -56.98 34.69 -40.27
N LEU A 600 -57.42 33.43 -40.21
CA LEU A 600 -58.48 33.00 -39.33
C LEU A 600 -57.85 32.07 -38.31
N SER A 601 -57.80 32.49 -37.05
CA SER A 601 -57.26 31.71 -35.94
C SER A 601 -58.34 31.46 -34.88
N ALA A 602 -58.08 30.54 -33.95
CA ALA A 602 -58.87 30.41 -32.74
C ALA A 602 -58.16 31.17 -31.63
N GLY A 603 -58.84 32.15 -31.02
CA GLY A 603 -58.30 32.93 -29.91
C GLY A 603 -58.14 32.07 -28.64
N ALA A 604 -57.44 32.61 -27.63
CA ALA A 604 -57.16 31.92 -26.36
C ALA A 604 -58.40 31.41 -25.61
N ASP A 605 -59.59 31.95 -25.93
CA ASP A 605 -60.88 31.62 -25.33
C ASP A 605 -61.70 30.61 -26.17
N GLY A 606 -61.15 30.11 -27.28
CA GLY A 606 -61.78 29.13 -28.19
C GLY A 606 -62.78 29.70 -29.20
N GLY A 607 -62.90 31.03 -29.32
CA GLY A 607 -63.70 31.71 -30.35
C GLY A 607 -62.91 31.98 -31.65
N PRO A 608 -63.58 32.10 -32.82
CA PRO A 608 -62.91 32.44 -34.07
C PRO A 608 -62.47 33.91 -34.07
N GLU A 609 -61.18 34.15 -34.30
CA GLU A 609 -60.58 35.48 -34.45
C GLU A 609 -60.18 35.67 -35.92
N LEU A 610 -60.62 36.78 -36.52
CA LEU A 610 -60.20 37.18 -37.86
C LEU A 610 -59.12 38.25 -37.70
N GLU A 611 -57.90 37.87 -38.03
CA GLU A 611 -56.75 38.77 -38.04
C GLU A 611 -56.60 39.35 -39.45
N VAL A 612 -56.53 40.67 -39.55
CA VAL A 612 -56.21 41.36 -40.80
C VAL A 612 -54.97 42.20 -40.54
N THR A 613 -53.86 41.78 -41.13
CA THR A 613 -52.55 42.44 -41.01
C THR A 613 -52.34 43.29 -42.25
N VAL A 614 -52.11 44.58 -42.06
CA VAL A 614 -51.78 45.52 -43.13
C VAL A 614 -50.34 45.97 -42.91
N GLU A 615 -49.43 45.54 -43.78
CA GLU A 615 -48.02 45.94 -43.77
C GLU A 615 -47.82 47.09 -44.76
N THR A 616 -47.71 48.33 -44.27
CA THR A 616 -47.19 49.45 -45.07
C THR A 616 -45.68 49.55 -44.90
N PRO A 617 -44.91 50.00 -45.91
CA PRO A 617 -43.54 50.46 -45.69
C PRO A 617 -43.46 51.55 -44.63
#